data_AF-A0A2N2AKH9-F1
#
_entry.id   AF-A0A2N2AKH9-F1
#
_cell.length_a   1.000
_cell.length_b   1.000
_cell.length_c   1.000
_cell.angle_alpha   90.00
_cell.angle_beta   90.00
_cell.angle_gamma   90.00
#
_symmetry.space_group_name_H-M   'P 1'
#
loop_
_entity.id
_entity.type
_entity.pdbx_description
1 polymer ?
#
loop_
_entity_poly.entity_id
_entity_poly.type
_entity_poly.pdbx_seq_one_letter_code
_entity_poly.pdbx_strand_id
1 'polypeptide(L)' 'MVILTRKVGQAIRIVPDADLDPATPIGELFVDGPINVILAGTGEGQARMVVYSDSRFLVAEDERFSGPDDEELGEVKPG' A
#
# COMPACT_ATOMS: atom_id res chain seq x y z
N MET A 1 6.84 -3.03 9.27
CA MET A 1 7.44 -2.86 7.94
C MET A 1 7.14 -4.09 7.10
N VAL A 2 6.52 -3.91 5.93
CA VAL A 2 6.24 -4.98 4.97
C VAL A 2 6.91 -4.63 3.64
N ILE A 3 7.51 -5.62 2.98
CA ILE A 3 8.12 -5.47 1.66
C ILE A 3 7.39 -6.39 0.71
N LEU A 4 6.94 -5.84 -0.43
CA LEU A 4 6.21 -6.59 -1.44
C LEU A 4 6.55 -6.10 -2.84
N THR A 5 6.42 -6.99 -3.82
CA THR A 5 6.64 -6.68 -5.24
C THR A 5 5.30 -6.73 -5.97
N ARG A 6 5.00 -5.70 -6.77
CA ARG A 6 3.79 -5.62 -7.60
C ARG A 6 4.15 -5.34 -9.04
N LYS A 7 3.37 -5.89 -9.97
CA LYS A 7 3.39 -5.41 -11.35
C LYS A 7 2.64 -4.09 -11.44
N VAL A 8 2.92 -3.33 -12.50
CA VAL A 8 2.07 -2.16 -12.77
C VAL A 8 0.61 -2.61 -12.97
N GLY A 9 -0.32 -1.78 -12.50
CA GLY A 9 -1.75 -2.10 -12.44
C GLY A 9 -2.16 -2.99 -11.27
N GLN A 10 -1.24 -3.62 -10.53
CA GLN A 10 -1.59 -4.39 -9.33
C GLN A 10 -1.66 -3.51 -8.08
N ALA A 11 -2.67 -3.73 -7.23
CA ALA A 11 -2.80 -3.00 -5.97
C ALA A 11 -2.27 -3.76 -4.75
N ILE A 12 -2.00 -2.96 -3.73
CA ILE A 12 -1.83 -3.41 -2.35
C ILE A 12 -3.05 -2.96 -1.56
N ARG A 13 -3.51 -3.79 -0.63
CA ARG A 13 -4.59 -3.46 0.28
C ARG A 13 -4.02 -3.29 1.68
N ILE A 14 -4.35 -2.17 2.32
CA ILE A 14 -4.00 -1.89 3.71
C ILE A 14 -5.32 -1.77 4.49
N VAL A 15 -5.52 -2.65 5.46
CA VAL A 15 -6.75 -2.71 6.25
C VAL A 15 -6.40 -2.88 7.72
N PRO A 16 -7.24 -2.41 8.66
CA PRO A 16 -7.10 -2.80 10.05
C PRO A 16 -7.11 -4.32 10.20
N ASP A 17 -6.37 -4.83 11.17
CA ASP A 17 -6.44 -6.23 11.57
C ASP A 17 -7.90 -6.59 11.94
N ALA A 18 -8.31 -7.80 11.60
CA ALA A 18 -9.67 -8.28 11.89
C ALA A 18 -9.95 -8.35 13.40
N ASP A 19 -8.90 -8.53 14.21
CA ASP A 19 -8.97 -8.58 15.66
C ASP A 19 -8.85 -7.19 16.32
N LEU A 20 -8.74 -6.10 15.52
CA LEU A 20 -8.73 -4.75 16.07
C LEU A 20 -10.10 -4.41 16.69
N ASP A 21 -10.09 -3.96 17.95
CA ASP A 21 -11.29 -3.44 18.60
C ASP A 21 -11.88 -2.27 17.79
N PRO A 22 -13.12 -2.38 17.27
CA PRO A 22 -13.76 -1.31 16.51
C PRO A 22 -13.95 -0.01 17.30
N ALA A 23 -13.91 -0.06 18.63
CA ALA A 23 -13.95 1.12 19.49
C ALA A 23 -12.61 1.86 19.59
N THR A 24 -11.51 1.28 19.07
CA THR A 24 -10.19 1.92 19.04
C THR A 24 -10.28 3.26 18.29
N PRO A 25 -9.94 4.39 18.94
CA PRO A 25 -9.92 5.68 18.26
C PRO A 25 -8.93 5.66 17.10
N ILE A 26 -9.35 6.15 15.93
CA ILE A 26 -8.51 6.14 14.73
C ILE A 26 -7.15 6.81 14.95
N GLY A 27 -7.09 7.87 15.76
CA GLY A 27 -5.85 8.58 16.09
C GLY A 27 -4.81 7.70 16.79
N GLU A 28 -5.24 6.66 17.51
CA GLU A 28 -4.31 5.71 18.12
C GLU A 28 -3.58 4.86 17.08
N LEU A 29 -4.16 4.61 15.90
CA LEU A 29 -3.52 3.87 14.82
C LEU A 29 -2.43 4.68 14.09
N PHE A 30 -2.36 5.98 14.37
CA PHE A 30 -1.41 6.91 13.75
C PHE A 30 -0.54 7.65 14.77
N VAL A 31 -0.52 7.19 16.03
CA VAL A 31 0.28 7.82 17.10
C VAL A 31 1.78 7.77 16.80
N ASP A 32 2.23 6.70 16.15
CA ASP A 32 3.62 6.51 15.71
C ASP A 32 3.89 7.13 14.33
N GLY A 33 2.90 7.81 13.75
CA GLY A 33 3.00 8.51 12.48
C GLY A 33 2.10 7.96 11.37
N PRO A 34 2.24 8.50 10.14
CA PRO A 34 1.43 8.09 9.00
C PRO A 34 1.84 6.72 8.48
N ILE A 35 0.94 6.12 7.69
CA ILE A 35 1.30 5.00 6.81
C ILE A 35 2.17 5.54 5.69
N ASN A 36 3.41 5.07 5.58
CA ASN A 36 4.33 5.45 4.51
C ASN A 36 4.44 4.32 3.50
N VAL A 37 4.17 4.62 2.23
CA VAL A 37 4.36 3.69 1.11
C VAL A 37 5.49 4.23 0.24
N ILE A 38 6.56 3.46 0.11
CA ILE A 38 7.78 3.85 -0.59
C ILE A 38 7.99 2.92 -1.78
N LEU A 39 8.11 3.49 -2.98
CA LEU A 39 8.64 2.77 -4.14
C LEU A 39 10.16 2.64 -3.99
N ALA A 40 10.62 1.49 -3.53
CA ALA A 40 12.03 1.24 -3.27
C ALA A 40 12.84 0.90 -4.53
N GLY A 41 12.17 0.56 -5.64
CA GLY A 41 12.82 0.34 -6.93
C GLY A 41 11.84 -0.16 -7.98
N THR A 42 12.24 -0.04 -9.23
CA THR A 42 11.51 -0.53 -10.40
C THR A 42 12.41 -1.45 -11.25
N GLY A 43 11.78 -2.39 -11.96
CA GLY A 43 12.39 -3.33 -12.90
C GLY A 43 11.38 -3.70 -13.98
N GLU A 44 11.63 -4.77 -14.76
CA GLU A 44 10.78 -5.24 -15.89
C GLU A 44 9.28 -5.34 -15.56
N GLY A 45 8.55 -4.22 -15.69
CA GLY A 45 7.13 -4.12 -15.33
C GLY A 45 6.81 -4.35 -13.85
N GLN A 46 7.81 -4.30 -12.96
CA GLN A 46 7.66 -4.57 -11.53
C GLN A 46 8.15 -3.41 -10.66
N ALA A 47 7.44 -3.19 -9.57
CA ALA A 47 7.73 -2.21 -8.53
C ALA A 47 7.95 -2.93 -7.20
N ARG A 48 9.10 -2.68 -6.57
CA ARG A 48 9.36 -3.09 -5.19
C ARG A 48 8.87 -1.99 -4.26
N MET A 49 7.93 -2.33 -3.39
CA MET A 49 7.29 -1.41 -2.46
C MET A 49 7.66 -1.75 -1.02
N VAL A 50 7.82 -0.73 -0.18
CA VAL A 50 8.01 -0.85 1.27
C VAL A 50 6.89 -0.08 1.96
N VAL A 51 6.20 -0.74 2.88
CA VAL A 51 5.11 -0.15 3.67
C VAL A 51 5.52 -0.09 5.13
N TYR A 52 5.49 1.12 5.70
CA TYR A 52 5.58 1.36 7.14
C TYR A 52 4.20 1.74 7.65
N SER A 53 3.73 1.02 8.65
CA SER A 53 2.44 1.23 9.31
C SER A 53 2.53 0.71 10.74
N ASP A 54 1.57 1.11 11.57
CA ASP A 54 1.26 0.42 12.83
C ASP A 54 1.02 -1.08 12.56
N SER A 55 1.41 -1.95 13.50
CA SER A 55 1.25 -3.41 13.37
C SER A 55 -0.19 -3.88 13.34
N ARG A 56 -1.13 -3.02 13.77
CA ARG A 56 -2.58 -3.26 13.70
C ARG A 56 -3.15 -3.03 12.29
N PHE A 57 -2.31 -2.72 11.30
CA PHE A 57 -2.67 -2.79 9.89
C PHE A 57 -2.09 -4.04 9.24
N LEU A 58 -2.94 -4.76 8.52
CA LEU A 58 -2.56 -5.82 7.61
C LEU A 58 -2.29 -5.24 6.22
N VAL A 59 -1.14 -5.60 5.65
CA VAL A 59 -0.76 -5.26 4.27
C VAL A 59 -0.83 -6.53 3.44
N ALA A 60 -1.76 -6.58 2.49
CA ALA A 60 -2.03 -7.74 1.65
C ALA A 60 -1.96 -7.41 0.15
N GLU A 61 -1.75 -8.43 -0.66
CA GLU A 61 -1.94 -8.33 -2.11
C GLU A 61 -3.44 -8.21 -2.41
N ASP A 62 -3.83 -7.33 -3.33
CA ASP A 62 -5.22 -7.27 -3.77
C ASP A 62 -5.38 -7.93 -5.13
N GLU A 63 -5.64 -9.23 -5.13
CA GLU A 63 -5.88 -10.02 -6.35
C GLU A 63 -7.16 -9.60 -7.10
N ARG A 64 -8.04 -8.82 -6.44
CA ARG A 64 -9.32 -8.38 -7.01
C ARG A 64 -9.22 -7.04 -7.72
N PHE A 65 -8.10 -6.33 -7.57
CA PHE A 65 -7.90 -5.06 -8.22
C PHE A 65 -7.07 -5.25 -9.49
N SER A 66 -7.72 -5.15 -10.65
CA SER A 66 -7.06 -4.78 -11.90
C SER A 66 -7.14 -3.27 -12.01
N GLY A 67 -6.05 -2.57 -11.69
CA GLY A 67 -5.95 -1.15 -11.97
C GLY A 67 -5.99 -0.87 -13.48
N PRO A 68 -6.04 0.41 -13.87
CA PRO A 68 -5.86 0.80 -15.26
C PRO A 68 -4.52 0.22 -15.75
N ASP A 69 -4.49 -0.30 -16.99
CA ASP A 69 -3.22 -0.66 -17.63
C ASP A 69 -2.33 0.60 -17.74
N ASP A 70 -1.01 0.41 -17.85
CA ASP A 70 -0.03 1.51 -17.95
C ASP A 70 -0.41 2.60 -18.98
N GLU A 71 -1.11 2.21 -20.04
CA GLU A 71 -1.58 3.10 -21.10
C GLU A 71 -2.68 4.09 -20.65
N GLU A 72 -3.46 3.75 -19.62
CA GLU A 72 -4.56 4.59 -19.10
C GLU A 72 -4.12 5.58 -18.01
N LEU A 73 -2.97 5.34 -17.36
CA LEU A 73 -2.51 6.17 -16.24
C LEU A 73 -1.91 7.53 -16.66
N GLY A 74 -1.56 7.68 -17.94
CA GLY A 74 -0.99 8.91 -18.50
C GLY A 74 0.36 9.31 -17.88
N GLU A 75 1.04 10.29 -18.49
CA GLU A 75 2.25 10.85 -17.87
C GLU A 75 1.88 11.71 -16.66
N VAL A 76 2.25 11.27 -15.46
CA VAL A 76 2.19 12.11 -14.26
C VAL A 76 3.29 13.16 -14.37
N LYS A 77 2.91 14.41 -14.71
CA LYS A 77 3.86 15.53 -14.66
C LYS A 77 4.22 15.82 -13.20
N PRO A 78 5.52 15.93 -12.86
CA PRO A 78 5.91 16.38 -11.54
C PRO A 78 5.43 17.82 -11.33
N GLY A 79 4.77 18.04 -10.20
CA GLY A 79 4.33 19.37 -9.73
C GLY A 79 5.45 20.17 -9.08
#